data_AF-A0A661RXY1-F1
#
_entry.id   AF-A0A661RXY1-F1
#
_cell.length_a   1.000
_cell.length_b   1.000
_cell.length_c   1.000
_cell.angle_alpha   90.00
_cell.angle_beta   90.00
_cell.angle_gamma   90.00
#
_symmetry.space_group_name_H-M   'P 1'
#
loop_
_entity.id
_entity.type
_entity.pdbx_description
1 polymer ?
#
loop_
_entity_poly.entity_id
_entity_poly.type
_entity_poly.pdbx_seq_one_letter_code
_entity_poly.pdbx_strand_id
1 'polypeptide(L)'
;MLNKIIENKSKIHSRDIGLATYPHTDSRVIVHGVLKDFRYKKIFDVTGAVIEPGVIHHMDVKFMIKPDPLTIEDAEAMMIHVPLSECRTTLDTIEKLKGLEIKSGFSRQVRSIMGGKKGCTHLCQLIIAMGQEIVQGWLTWK
;
A
#
# COMPACT_ATOMS: atom_id res chain seq x y z
N MET A 1 12.02 -20.33 20.89
CA MET A 1 12.72 -21.19 19.90
C MET A 1 12.68 -20.62 18.47
N LEU A 2 11.66 -19.84 18.08
CA LEU A 2 11.53 -19.31 16.71
C LEU A 2 12.68 -18.40 16.26
N ASN A 3 13.20 -17.51 17.11
CA ASN A 3 14.34 -16.65 16.75
C ASN A 3 15.57 -17.48 16.34
N LYS A 4 15.92 -18.52 17.12
CA LYS A 4 17.01 -19.46 16.78
C LYS A 4 16.77 -20.22 15.48
N ILE A 5 15.51 -20.51 15.15
CA ILE A 5 15.14 -21.13 13.87
C ILE A 5 15.39 -20.13 12.73
N ILE A 6 15.00 -18.86 12.87
CA ILE A 6 15.15 -17.83 11.84
C ILE A 6 16.62 -17.43 11.63
N GLU A 7 17.41 -17.32 12.69
CA GLU A 7 18.83 -16.96 12.66
C GLU A 7 19.65 -17.80 11.66
N ASN A 8 19.26 -19.07 11.47
CA ASN A 8 19.95 -20.01 10.59
C ASN A 8 19.23 -20.22 9.24
N LYS A 9 18.32 -19.32 8.84
CA LYS A 9 17.55 -19.44 7.58
C LYS A 9 17.73 -18.22 6.70
N SER A 10 17.74 -18.45 5.39
CA SER A 10 17.70 -17.38 4.39
C SER A 10 16.26 -16.93 4.15
N LYS A 11 16.04 -15.60 4.04
CA LYS A 11 14.76 -15.05 3.60
C LYS A 11 14.40 -15.63 2.22
N ILE A 12 13.12 -15.95 2.03
CA ILE A 12 12.59 -16.40 0.73
C ILE A 12 11.72 -15.32 0.07
N HIS A 13 11.08 -14.48 0.87
CA HIS A 13 10.29 -13.34 0.47
C HIS A 13 10.36 -12.28 1.58
N SER A 14 10.34 -11.00 1.22
CA SER A 14 10.12 -9.89 2.15
C SER A 14 9.12 -8.91 1.58
N ARG A 15 8.41 -8.25 2.49
CA ARG A 15 7.58 -7.08 2.21
C ARG A 15 8.03 -5.98 3.16
N ASP A 16 8.44 -4.86 2.59
CA ASP A 16 8.74 -3.65 3.33
C ASP A 16 7.61 -2.65 3.06
N ILE A 17 7.03 -2.11 4.13
CA ILE A 17 6.03 -1.04 4.06
C ILE A 17 6.61 0.17 4.78
N GLY A 18 6.84 1.25 4.05
CA GLY A 18 7.24 2.54 4.59
C GLY A 18 6.06 3.48 4.58
N LEU A 19 5.73 4.07 5.73
CA LEU A 19 4.65 5.04 5.88
C LEU A 19 5.24 6.31 6.49
N ALA A 20 4.77 7.47 6.03
CA ALA A 20 5.15 8.76 6.58
C ALA A 20 4.03 9.78 6.40
N THR A 21 3.91 10.68 7.37
CA THR A 21 3.01 11.83 7.30
C THR A 21 3.80 13.13 7.32
N TYR A 22 3.37 14.08 6.48
CA TYR A 22 3.96 15.40 6.36
C TYR A 22 2.88 16.48 6.61
N PRO A 23 3.19 17.54 7.36
CA PRO A 23 2.25 18.64 7.54
C PRO A 23 2.00 19.38 6.22
N HIS A 24 0.81 19.93 6.07
CA HIS A 24 0.44 20.76 4.93
C HIS A 24 -0.42 21.96 5.38
N THR A 25 -0.68 22.90 4.47
CA THR A 25 -1.45 24.11 4.75
C THR A 25 -2.89 23.78 5.17
N ASP A 26 -3.52 24.72 5.90
CA ASP A 26 -4.93 24.61 6.32
C ASP A 26 -5.24 23.32 7.11
N SER A 27 -4.32 22.95 8.02
CA SER A 27 -4.42 21.75 8.88
C SER A 27 -4.56 20.42 8.13
N ARG A 28 -4.17 20.39 6.85
CA ARG A 28 -4.07 19.16 6.06
C ARG A 28 -2.77 18.42 6.39
N VAL A 29 -2.77 17.13 6.07
CA VAL A 29 -1.54 16.33 6.05
C VAL A 29 -1.41 15.57 4.74
N ILE A 30 -0.18 15.40 4.27
CA ILE A 30 0.15 14.49 3.18
C ILE A 30 0.62 13.17 3.78
N VAL A 31 0.00 12.06 3.39
CA VAL A 31 0.38 10.73 3.85
C VAL A 31 0.94 9.93 2.69
N HIS A 32 2.16 9.45 2.85
CA HIS A 32 2.89 8.70 1.85
C HIS A 32 3.06 7.26 2.31
N GLY A 33 2.63 6.31 1.48
CA GLY A 33 2.82 4.88 1.68
C GLY A 33 3.60 4.27 0.53
N VAL A 34 4.60 3.46 0.87
CA VAL A 34 5.39 2.68 -0.09
C VAL A 34 5.33 1.22 0.30
N LEU A 35 5.04 0.35 -0.65
CA LEU A 35 5.13 -1.10 -0.50
C LEU A 35 6.16 -1.65 -1.47
N LYS A 36 7.12 -2.41 -0.96
CA LYS A 36 8.13 -3.11 -1.75
C LYS A 36 8.21 -4.58 -1.38
N ASP A 37 7.86 -5.44 -2.33
CA ASP A 37 8.01 -6.89 -2.21
C ASP A 37 9.27 -7.35 -2.94
N PHE A 38 10.02 -8.24 -2.30
CA PHE A 38 11.21 -8.86 -2.87
C PHE A 38 11.15 -10.37 -2.69
N ARG A 39 11.50 -11.12 -3.73
CA ARG A 39 11.65 -12.58 -3.68
C ARG A 39 13.11 -12.95 -3.89
N TYR A 40 13.64 -13.76 -2.98
CA TYR A 40 15.06 -14.14 -2.92
C TYR A 40 15.34 -15.50 -3.58
N LYS A 41 14.30 -16.14 -4.11
CA LYS A 41 14.37 -17.46 -4.73
C LYS A 41 13.92 -17.37 -6.17
N LYS A 42 14.65 -18.08 -7.04
CA LYS A 42 14.26 -18.37 -8.40
C LYS A 42 12.97 -19.18 -8.40
N ILE A 43 12.05 -18.84 -9.30
CA ILE A 43 10.82 -19.60 -9.52
C ILE A 43 10.62 -19.86 -11.01
N PHE A 44 9.60 -20.65 -11.32
CA PHE A 44 9.13 -20.89 -12.67
C PHE A 44 7.72 -20.32 -12.81
N ASP A 45 7.43 -19.68 -13.93
CA ASP A 45 6.07 -19.29 -14.27
C ASP A 45 5.27 -20.47 -14.83
N VAL A 46 4.02 -20.20 -15.22
CA VAL A 46 3.11 -21.22 -15.78
C VAL A 46 3.58 -21.79 -17.12
N THR A 47 4.50 -21.12 -17.82
CA THR A 47 5.10 -21.57 -19.08
C THR A 47 6.40 -22.37 -18.85
N GLY A 48 6.85 -22.45 -17.60
CA GLY A 48 8.14 -23.03 -17.23
C GLY A 48 9.32 -22.07 -17.44
N ALA A 49 9.06 -20.81 -17.77
CA ALA A 49 10.10 -19.80 -17.87
C ALA A 49 10.63 -19.45 -16.48
N VAL A 50 11.93 -19.22 -16.42
CA VAL A 50 12.62 -18.86 -15.19
C VAL A 50 12.36 -17.40 -14.85
N ILE A 51 11.94 -17.15 -13.60
CA ILE A 51 11.93 -15.82 -13.00
C ILE A 51 13.02 -15.78 -11.93
N GLU A 52 14.03 -14.95 -12.17
CA GLU A 52 15.15 -14.76 -11.25
C GLU A 52 14.72 -13.95 -9.99
N PRO A 53 15.45 -14.09 -8.87
CA PRO A 53 15.22 -13.28 -7.67
C PRO A 53 15.19 -11.77 -7.96
N GLY A 54 14.32 -11.04 -7.29
CA GLY A 54 14.17 -9.61 -7.53
C GLY A 54 12.95 -8.97 -6.86
N VAL A 55 12.77 -7.69 -7.15
CA VAL A 55 11.56 -6.93 -6.78
C VAL A 55 10.38 -7.49 -7.54
N ILE A 56 9.25 -7.68 -6.85
CA ILE A 56 8.00 -8.16 -7.46
C ILE A 56 7.00 -7.02 -7.54
N HIS A 57 6.79 -6.34 -6.41
CA HIS A 57 5.90 -5.21 -6.28
C HIS A 57 6.70 -4.02 -5.76
N HIS A 58 6.52 -2.86 -6.39
CA HIS A 58 6.99 -1.60 -5.86
C HIS A 58 5.90 -0.57 -6.17
N MET A 59 5.21 -0.15 -5.12
CA MET A 59 4.03 0.71 -5.20
C MET A 59 4.21 1.90 -4.28
N ASP A 60 3.72 3.04 -4.73
CA ASP A 60 3.73 4.32 -4.06
C ASP A 60 2.30 4.85 -4.03
N VAL A 61 1.83 5.33 -2.88
CA VAL A 61 0.52 5.94 -2.69
C VAL A 61 0.70 7.21 -1.89
N LYS A 62 0.08 8.30 -2.33
CA LYS A 62 0.02 9.57 -1.61
C LYS A 62 -1.42 9.99 -1.42
N PHE A 63 -1.76 10.41 -0.21
CA PHE A 63 -3.04 11.02 0.08
C PHE A 63 -2.84 12.44 0.63
N MET A 64 -3.69 13.35 0.18
CA MET A 64 -3.95 14.58 0.92
C MET A 64 -5.15 14.35 1.81
N ILE A 65 -4.99 14.61 3.10
CA ILE A 65 -6.02 14.39 4.10
C ILE A 65 -6.45 15.73 4.66
N LYS A 66 -7.75 16.03 4.59
CA LYS A 66 -8.35 17.20 5.22
C LYS A 66 -8.94 16.86 6.58
N PRO A 67 -8.93 17.82 7.53
CA PRO A 67 -9.55 17.64 8.85
C PRO A 67 -11.08 17.85 8.81
N ASP A 68 -11.74 17.51 9.92
CA ASP A 68 -13.13 17.89 10.24
C ASP A 68 -14.20 17.61 9.16
N PRO A 69 -14.46 16.34 8.81
CA PRO A 69 -13.86 15.11 9.36
C PRO A 69 -12.60 14.69 8.59
N LEU A 70 -11.78 13.85 9.23
CA LEU A 70 -10.62 13.20 8.62
C LEU A 70 -11.03 12.48 7.33
N THR A 71 -10.70 13.06 6.17
CA THR A 71 -11.19 12.62 4.86
C THR A 71 -10.07 12.65 3.82
N ILE A 72 -10.02 11.65 2.94
CA ILE A 72 -9.16 11.67 1.77
C ILE A 72 -9.68 12.75 0.82
N GLU A 73 -8.97 13.87 0.73
CA GLU A 73 -9.29 14.95 -0.19
C GLU A 73 -8.77 14.65 -1.59
N ASP A 74 -7.52 14.20 -1.68
CA ASP A 74 -6.88 13.82 -2.93
C ASP A 74 -6.06 12.53 -2.77
N ALA A 75 -5.88 11.83 -3.88
CA ALA A 75 -5.26 10.52 -3.89
C ALA A 75 -4.53 10.25 -5.21
N GLU A 76 -3.26 9.84 -5.09
CA GLU A 76 -2.42 9.45 -6.21
C GLU A 76 -1.71 8.12 -5.88
N ALA A 77 -1.44 7.31 -6.91
CA ALA A 77 -0.60 6.14 -6.76
C ALA A 77 0.21 5.83 -8.01
N MET A 78 1.34 5.17 -7.82
CA MET A 78 2.20 4.66 -8.88
C MET A 78 2.55 3.20 -8.63
N MET A 79 2.54 2.41 -9.71
CA MET A 79 3.05 1.04 -9.73
C MET A 79 4.38 0.97 -10.49
N ILE A 80 5.47 1.24 -9.76
CA ILE A 80 6.84 1.28 -10.28
C ILE A 80 7.24 -0.10 -10.83
N HIS A 81 7.01 -1.15 -10.03
CA HIS A 81 7.28 -2.53 -10.43
C HIS A 81 6.07 -3.42 -10.11
N VAL A 82 5.65 -4.22 -11.09
CA VAL A 82 4.56 -5.21 -10.97
C VAL A 82 4.87 -6.42 -11.85
N PRO A 83 4.38 -7.61 -11.49
CA PRO A 83 4.65 -8.82 -12.26
C PRO A 83 3.93 -8.86 -13.61
N LEU A 84 2.78 -8.21 -13.73
CA LEU A 84 1.96 -8.19 -14.94
C LEU A 84 1.58 -6.76 -15.30
N SER A 85 1.59 -6.42 -16.59
CA SER A 85 1.24 -5.08 -17.08
C SER A 85 -0.20 -4.68 -16.70
N GLU A 86 -1.13 -5.63 -16.78
CA GLU A 86 -2.53 -5.49 -16.41
C GLU A 86 -2.77 -5.07 -14.95
N CYS A 87 -1.80 -5.31 -14.03
CA CYS A 87 -1.91 -4.82 -12.66
C CYS A 87 -2.08 -3.30 -12.60
N ARG A 88 -1.48 -2.56 -13.55
CA ARG A 88 -1.56 -1.09 -13.61
C ARG A 88 -2.96 -0.59 -13.95
N THR A 89 -3.80 -1.41 -14.57
CA THR A 89 -5.20 -1.02 -14.87
C THR A 89 -5.98 -0.71 -13.59
N THR A 90 -5.61 -1.34 -12.47
CA THR A 90 -6.26 -1.16 -11.16
C THR A 90 -5.95 0.18 -10.50
N LEU A 91 -5.04 0.99 -11.05
CA LEU A 91 -4.78 2.36 -10.57
C LEU A 91 -6.03 3.26 -10.71
N ASP A 92 -6.95 2.91 -11.61
CA ASP A 92 -8.26 3.59 -11.76
C ASP A 92 -9.09 3.61 -10.46
N THR A 93 -8.88 2.63 -9.57
CA THR A 93 -9.60 2.54 -8.30
C THR A 93 -9.13 3.54 -7.25
N ILE A 94 -7.99 4.21 -7.46
CA ILE A 94 -7.47 5.24 -6.53
C ILE A 94 -8.40 6.45 -6.46
N GLU A 95 -8.94 6.89 -7.60
CA GLU A 95 -9.84 8.05 -7.66
C GLU A 95 -11.09 7.83 -6.80
N LYS A 96 -11.57 6.58 -6.71
CA LYS A 96 -12.75 6.18 -5.93
C LYS A 96 -12.53 6.29 -4.41
N LEU A 97 -11.30 6.55 -3.95
CA LEU A 97 -10.97 6.77 -2.54
C LEU A 97 -11.19 8.22 -2.11
N LYS A 98 -11.26 9.17 -3.05
CA LYS A 98 -11.52 10.58 -2.70
C LYS A 98 -12.90 10.72 -2.08
N GLY A 99 -12.99 11.52 -1.02
CA GLY A 99 -14.18 11.67 -0.19
C GLY A 99 -14.37 10.56 0.85
N LEU A 100 -13.49 9.54 0.89
CA LEU A 100 -13.58 8.50 1.91
C LEU A 100 -13.13 9.03 3.28
N GLU A 101 -14.00 8.88 4.27
CA GLU A 101 -13.72 9.28 5.64
C GLU A 101 -12.91 8.21 6.38
N ILE A 102 -11.86 8.63 7.10
CA ILE A 102 -11.01 7.76 7.92
C ILE A 102 -11.69 7.59 9.28
N LYS A 103 -12.59 6.61 9.36
CA LYS A 103 -13.33 6.25 10.57
C LYS A 103 -13.48 4.73 10.75
N SER A 104 -14.21 4.33 11.79
CA SER A 104 -14.58 2.92 11.98
C SER A 104 -15.22 2.34 10.70
N GLY A 105 -14.66 1.22 10.21
CA GLY A 105 -15.07 0.61 8.96
C GLY A 105 -14.27 1.05 7.71
N PHE A 106 -13.29 1.95 7.82
CA PHE A 106 -12.42 2.38 6.72
C PHE A 106 -11.89 1.20 5.90
N SER A 107 -11.27 0.21 6.54
CA SER A 107 -10.73 -0.96 5.83
C SER A 107 -11.79 -1.77 5.07
N ARG A 108 -13.04 -1.80 5.57
CA ARG A 108 -14.16 -2.45 4.87
C ARG A 108 -14.55 -1.65 3.62
N GLN A 109 -14.55 -0.33 3.70
CA GLN A 109 -14.86 0.53 2.57
C GLN A 109 -13.78 0.44 1.49
N VAL A 110 -12.50 0.47 1.86
CA VAL A 110 -11.36 0.24 0.94
C VAL A 110 -11.50 -1.11 0.23
N ARG A 111 -11.82 -2.19 0.98
CA ARG A 111 -12.09 -3.52 0.39
C ARG A 111 -13.31 -3.52 -0.54
N SER A 112 -14.34 -2.73 -0.26
CA SER A 112 -15.50 -2.62 -1.15
C SER A 112 -15.14 -2.01 -2.50
N ILE A 113 -14.24 -1.03 -2.50
CA ILE A 113 -13.79 -0.29 -3.68
C ILE A 113 -12.84 -1.13 -4.54
N MET A 114 -11.79 -1.71 -3.94
CA MET A 114 -10.66 -2.30 -4.67
C MET A 114 -10.27 -3.71 -4.21
N GLY A 115 -11.09 -4.35 -3.37
CA GLY A 115 -10.83 -5.71 -2.90
C GLY A 115 -11.16 -6.79 -3.94
N GLY A 116 -10.53 -7.95 -3.78
CA GLY A 116 -10.76 -9.12 -4.63
C GLY A 116 -10.42 -8.84 -6.09
N LYS A 117 -11.35 -9.16 -7.00
CA LYS A 117 -11.17 -8.97 -8.45
C LYS A 117 -11.34 -7.52 -8.92
N LYS A 118 -11.74 -6.59 -8.03
CA LYS A 118 -12.02 -5.19 -8.39
C LYS A 118 -10.76 -4.33 -8.50
N GLY A 119 -9.64 -4.78 -7.94
CA GLY A 119 -8.42 -4.01 -7.87
C GLY A 119 -7.21 -4.85 -7.45
N CYS A 120 -6.10 -4.18 -7.13
CA CYS A 120 -4.90 -4.86 -6.69
C CYS A 120 -4.94 -5.15 -5.18
N THR A 121 -4.78 -6.42 -4.80
CA THR A 121 -4.72 -6.81 -3.38
C THR A 121 -3.58 -6.11 -2.64
N HIS A 122 -2.43 -5.91 -3.28
CA HIS A 122 -1.27 -5.22 -2.69
C HIS A 122 -1.57 -3.76 -2.37
N LEU A 123 -2.15 -3.04 -3.32
CA LEU A 123 -2.56 -1.65 -3.18
C LEU A 123 -3.63 -1.50 -2.08
N CYS A 124 -4.63 -2.39 -2.10
CA CYS A 124 -5.68 -2.46 -1.09
C CYS A 124 -5.10 -2.60 0.33
N GLN A 125 -4.14 -3.51 0.54
CA GLN A 125 -3.52 -3.72 1.85
C GLN A 125 -2.61 -2.56 2.28
N LEU A 126 -1.87 -1.95 1.35
CA LEU A 126 -1.08 -0.75 1.64
C LEU A 126 -1.98 0.38 2.16
N ILE A 127 -3.09 0.66 1.47
CA ILE A 127 -4.04 1.71 1.86
C ILE A 127 -4.71 1.41 3.20
N ILE A 128 -5.04 0.15 3.47
CA ILE A 128 -5.55 -0.26 4.79
C ILE A 128 -4.52 0.03 5.89
N ALA A 129 -3.24 -0.27 5.65
CA ALA A 129 -2.17 0.00 6.60
C ALA A 129 -1.95 1.52 6.82
N MET A 130 -2.05 2.32 5.75
CA MET A 130 -2.00 3.79 5.81
C MET A 130 -3.06 4.37 6.73
N GLY A 131 -4.21 3.69 6.95
CA GLY A 131 -5.27 4.17 7.82
C GLY A 131 -4.81 4.54 9.23
N GLN A 132 -3.88 3.79 9.83
CA GLN A 132 -3.33 4.12 11.14
C GLN A 132 -2.32 5.28 11.07
N GLU A 133 -1.49 5.31 10.04
CA GLU A 133 -0.55 6.41 9.81
C GLU A 133 -1.27 7.76 9.65
N ILE A 134 -2.37 7.79 8.88
CA ILE A 134 -3.19 8.99 8.71
C ILE A 134 -3.65 9.54 10.06
N VAL A 135 -4.16 8.67 10.93
CA VAL A 135 -4.68 9.08 12.24
C VAL A 135 -3.57 9.58 13.15
N GLN A 136 -2.46 8.84 13.26
CA GLN A 136 -1.34 9.21 14.14
C GLN A 136 -0.61 10.46 13.67
N GLY A 137 -0.38 10.58 12.36
CA GLY A 137 0.24 11.76 11.76
C GLY A 137 -0.63 13.01 11.92
N TRP A 138 -1.95 12.91 11.68
CA TRP A 138 -2.86 14.04 11.93
C TRP A 138 -2.91 14.44 13.41
N LEU A 139 -3.02 13.48 14.34
CA LEU A 139 -3.03 13.77 15.78
C LEU A 139 -1.73 14.43 16.26
N THR A 140 -0.61 14.15 15.60
CA THR A 140 0.70 14.75 15.93
C THR A 140 0.82 16.18 15.42
N TRP A 141 0.20 16.49 14.27
CA TRP A 141 0.25 17.81 13.65
C TRP A 141 -0.83 18.78 14.16
N LYS A 142 -1.95 18.24 14.64
CA LYS A 142 -3.09 19.01 15.17
C LYS A 142 -2.71 20.01 16.26
#